data_AF-A0A952Y9J9-F1
#
_entry.id   AF-A0A952Y9J9-F1
#
_cell.length_a   1.000
_cell.length_b   1.000
_cell.length_c   1.000
_cell.angle_alpha   90.00
_cell.angle_beta   90.00
_cell.angle_gamma   90.00
#
_symmetry.space_group_name_H-M   'P 1'
#
loop_
_entity.id
_entity.type
_entity.pdbx_description
1 polymer ?
#
loop_
_entity_poly.entity_id
_entity_poly.type
_entity_poly.pdbx_seq_one_letter_code
_entity_poly.pdbx_strand_id
1 'polypeptide(L)'
;MLNLPPWKALAAPVVIVLVLAMMILPLPAPLLDLLFTFNIALALLVLLVAAYTVRPLEFAVFPSVLLVTTLLRLSLNVASTRAVLMHGHTGTDAAGKVIESFANFLIGGNFAVGMIVFSILTVINFVVVTKGAGRIAEVSARFALDAMPGKQMAIDADLNAGQIDQAEARRRRTEVSREADFYGSMDGASKFVRGDAIAGILIVFINVIGGLLIGTTQ
;
A
#
# COMPACT_ATOMS: atom_id res chain seq x y z
N MET A 1 7.49 -18.68 22.07
CA MET A 1 8.21 -19.18 20.88
C MET A 1 7.22 -19.97 20.03
N LEU A 2 6.51 -19.32 19.12
CA LEU A 2 5.49 -19.97 18.29
C LEU A 2 6.19 -20.78 17.20
N ASN A 3 6.03 -22.10 17.22
CA ASN A 3 6.53 -23.01 16.18
C ASN A 3 5.60 -22.90 14.96
N LEU A 4 5.82 -21.87 14.13
CA LEU A 4 5.11 -21.71 12.86
C LEU A 4 5.61 -22.79 11.88
N PRO A 5 4.74 -23.46 11.12
CA PRO A 5 5.14 -24.50 10.17
C PRO A 5 6.09 -23.91 9.11
N PRO A 6 7.07 -24.69 8.60
CA PRO A 6 8.21 -24.19 7.81
C PRO A 6 7.78 -23.38 6.57
N TRP A 7 6.65 -23.70 5.96
CA TRP A 7 6.10 -22.99 4.80
C TRP A 7 5.66 -21.55 5.11
N LYS A 8 5.20 -21.25 6.33
CA LYS A 8 4.84 -19.86 6.74
C LYS A 8 6.08 -19.02 7.02
N ALA A 9 7.13 -19.61 7.58
CA ALA A 9 8.40 -18.92 7.83
C ALA A 9 9.18 -18.65 6.53
N LEU A 10 9.03 -19.52 5.52
CA LEU A 10 9.62 -19.35 4.19
C LEU A 10 8.85 -18.37 3.29
N ALA A 11 7.58 -18.08 3.59
CA ALA A 11 6.75 -17.22 2.75
C ALA A 11 7.34 -15.80 2.58
N ALA A 12 7.78 -15.16 3.66
CA ALA A 12 8.34 -13.80 3.60
C ALA A 12 9.67 -13.73 2.81
N PRO A 13 10.68 -14.60 3.07
CA PRO A 13 11.89 -14.66 2.26
C PRO A 13 11.63 -14.94 0.78
N VAL A 14 10.70 -15.86 0.47
CA VAL A 14 10.36 -16.19 -0.92
C VAL A 14 9.73 -15.00 -1.63
N VAL A 15 8.81 -14.27 -0.97
CA VAL A 15 8.22 -13.04 -1.53
C VAL A 15 9.30 -11.99 -1.79
N ILE A 16 10.24 -11.80 -0.86
CA ILE A 16 11.34 -10.84 -1.04
C ILE A 16 12.25 -11.25 -2.20
N VAL A 17 12.63 -12.52 -2.29
CA VAL A 17 13.46 -13.04 -3.40
C VAL A 17 12.73 -12.92 -4.74
N LEU A 18 11.42 -13.18 -4.77
CA LEU A 18 10.60 -13.01 -5.96
C LEU A 18 10.55 -11.53 -6.40
N VAL A 19 10.31 -10.61 -5.47
CA VAL A 19 10.31 -9.16 -5.70
C VAL A 19 11.67 -8.69 -6.25
N LEU A 20 12.78 -9.15 -5.68
CA LEU A 20 14.14 -8.84 -6.15
C LEU A 20 14.42 -9.45 -7.52
N ALA A 21 14.00 -10.71 -7.75
CA ALA A 21 14.14 -11.37 -9.03
C ALA A 21 13.37 -10.64 -10.14
N MET A 22 12.17 -10.13 -9.85
CA MET A 22 11.38 -9.32 -10.78
C MET A 22 12.05 -7.98 -11.14
N MET A 23 12.86 -7.40 -10.25
CA MET A 23 13.62 -6.19 -10.56
C MET A 23 14.78 -6.46 -11.52
N ILE A 24 15.38 -7.65 -11.47
CA ILE A 24 16.60 -8.01 -12.22
C ILE A 24 16.27 -8.73 -13.54
N LEU A 25 15.26 -9.59 -13.55
CA LEU A 25 14.93 -10.46 -14.68
C LEU A 25 13.86 -9.81 -15.58
N PRO A 26 14.02 -9.83 -16.93
CA PRO A 26 13.00 -9.26 -17.81
C PRO A 26 11.75 -10.13 -17.75
N LEU A 27 10.63 -9.54 -17.34
CA LEU A 27 9.35 -10.25 -17.30
C LEU A 27 8.66 -10.17 -18.67
N PRO A 28 8.05 -11.25 -19.15
CA PRO A 28 7.25 -11.21 -20.36
C PRO A 28 5.98 -10.37 -20.13
N ALA A 29 5.54 -9.64 -21.16
CA ALA A 29 4.35 -8.79 -21.13
C ALA A 29 3.09 -9.43 -20.51
N PRO A 30 2.69 -10.69 -20.85
CA PRO A 30 1.50 -11.30 -20.25
C PRO A 30 1.62 -11.54 -18.73
N LEU A 31 2.83 -11.75 -18.22
CA LEU A 31 3.04 -11.93 -16.78
C LEU A 31 2.97 -10.58 -16.05
N LEU A 32 3.47 -9.50 -16.67
CA LEU A 32 3.31 -8.14 -16.15
C LEU A 32 1.82 -7.76 -16.08
N ASP A 33 1.05 -8.02 -17.13
CA ASP A 33 -0.39 -7.75 -17.17
C ASP A 33 -1.13 -8.49 -16.05
N LEU A 34 -0.87 -9.80 -15.89
CA LEU A 34 -1.47 -10.60 -14.83
C LEU A 34 -1.19 -10.01 -13.45
N LEU A 35 0.05 -9.60 -13.19
CA LEU A 35 0.46 -9.06 -11.89
C LEU A 35 -0.09 -7.65 -11.65
N PHE A 36 -0.19 -6.81 -12.68
CA PHE A 36 -0.87 -5.52 -12.57
C PHE A 36 -2.37 -5.69 -12.30
N THR A 37 -3.05 -6.56 -13.04
CA THR A 37 -4.47 -6.86 -12.79
C THR A 37 -4.68 -7.40 -11.37
N PHE A 38 -3.83 -8.32 -10.93
CA PHE A 38 -3.86 -8.84 -9.56
C PHE A 38 -3.62 -7.73 -8.52
N ASN A 39 -2.67 -6.83 -8.77
CA ASN A 39 -2.38 -5.71 -7.87
C ASN A 39 -3.58 -4.77 -7.72
N ILE A 40 -4.23 -4.42 -8.83
CA ILE A 40 -5.44 -3.58 -8.84
C ILE A 40 -6.60 -4.29 -8.12
N ALA A 41 -6.82 -5.58 -8.40
CA ALA A 41 -7.85 -6.38 -7.73
C ALA A 41 -7.61 -6.46 -6.21
N LEU A 42 -6.36 -6.65 -5.78
CA LEU A 42 -5.97 -6.67 -4.38
C LEU A 42 -6.19 -5.31 -3.72
N ALA A 43 -5.87 -4.21 -4.40
CA ALA A 43 -6.13 -2.86 -3.90
C ALA A 43 -7.63 -2.59 -3.70
N LEU A 44 -8.47 -3.02 -4.65
CA LEU A 44 -9.93 -2.92 -4.53
C LEU A 44 -10.49 -3.81 -3.42
N LEU A 45 -9.95 -5.02 -3.24
CA LEU A 45 -10.33 -5.90 -2.14
C LEU A 45 -10.01 -5.24 -0.79
N VAL A 46 -8.81 -4.69 -0.62
CA VAL A 46 -8.41 -3.98 0.59
C VAL A 46 -9.32 -2.78 0.84
N LEU A 47 -9.65 -2.01 -0.20
CA LEU A 47 -10.58 -0.89 -0.11
C LEU A 47 -11.97 -1.36 0.37
N LEU A 48 -12.48 -2.46 -0.18
CA LEU A 48 -13.78 -3.02 0.19
C LEU A 48 -13.78 -3.47 1.65
N VAL A 49 -12.76 -4.24 2.07
CA VAL A 49 -12.64 -4.70 3.46
C VAL A 49 -12.55 -3.49 4.40
N ALA A 50 -11.75 -2.47 4.05
CA ALA A 50 -11.66 -1.24 4.84
C ALA A 50 -12.99 -0.50 4.97
N ALA A 51 -13.79 -0.44 3.90
CA ALA A 51 -15.08 0.27 3.88
C ALA A 51 -16.16 -0.44 4.71
N TYR A 52 -16.11 -1.77 4.85
CA TYR A 52 -17.13 -2.56 5.55
C TYR A 52 -16.71 -3.01 6.96
N THR A 53 -15.47 -2.78 7.38
CA THR A 53 -15.01 -3.20 8.72
C THR A 53 -15.47 -2.23 9.79
N VAL A 54 -16.21 -2.72 10.79
CA VAL A 54 -16.80 -1.90 11.87
C VAL A 54 -15.90 -1.82 13.11
N ARG A 55 -15.13 -2.89 13.40
CA ARG A 55 -14.24 -2.94 14.58
C ARG A 55 -12.77 -2.81 14.17
N PRO A 56 -11.98 -1.90 14.79
CA PRO A 56 -10.56 -1.73 14.47
C PRO A 56 -9.74 -3.02 14.57
N LEU A 57 -10.06 -3.87 15.57
CA LEU A 57 -9.38 -5.15 15.83
C LEU A 57 -9.60 -6.20 14.73
N GLU A 58 -10.70 -6.11 13.96
CA GLU A 58 -10.93 -6.99 12.80
C GLU A 58 -10.03 -6.63 11.62
N PHE A 59 -9.48 -5.41 11.62
CA PHE A 59 -8.56 -4.91 10.61
C PHE A 59 -7.09 -4.96 11.04
N ALA A 60 -6.76 -5.67 12.12
CA ALA A 60 -5.39 -5.74 12.65
C ALA A 60 -4.33 -6.30 11.66
N VAL A 61 -4.77 -6.99 10.61
CA VAL A 61 -3.92 -7.54 9.54
C VAL A 61 -3.55 -6.47 8.48
N PHE A 62 -4.22 -5.33 8.48
CA PHE A 62 -4.05 -4.29 7.46
C PHE A 62 -2.63 -3.76 7.30
N PRO A 63 -1.87 -3.40 8.35
CA PRO A 63 -0.50 -2.90 8.19
C PRO A 63 0.40 -3.89 7.44
N SER A 64 0.27 -5.19 7.72
CA SER A 64 1.04 -6.24 7.04
C SER A 64 0.62 -6.40 5.58
N VAL A 65 -0.68 -6.35 5.29
CA VAL A 65 -1.19 -6.39 3.90
C VAL A 65 -0.70 -5.18 3.13
N LEU A 66 -0.74 -4.00 3.74
CA LEU A 66 -0.26 -2.76 3.13
C LEU A 66 1.22 -2.89 2.77
N LEU A 67 2.07 -3.34 3.69
CA LEU A 67 3.51 -3.56 3.44
C LEU A 67 3.75 -4.49 2.24
N VAL A 68 3.09 -5.65 2.21
CA VAL A 68 3.25 -6.62 1.12
C VAL A 68 2.74 -6.05 -0.21
N THR A 69 1.58 -5.38 -0.21
CA THR A 69 1.01 -4.79 -1.44
C THR A 69 1.89 -3.66 -1.99
N THR A 70 2.52 -2.89 -1.11
CA THR A 70 3.43 -1.80 -1.52
C THR A 70 4.73 -2.36 -2.08
N LEU A 71 5.30 -3.41 -1.47
CA LEU A 71 6.48 -4.08 -2.05
C LEU A 71 6.19 -4.64 -3.44
N LEU A 72 5.02 -5.25 -3.63
CA LEU A 72 4.55 -5.70 -4.95
C LEU A 72 4.39 -4.52 -5.93
N ARG A 73 3.82 -3.39 -5.48
CA ARG A 73 3.69 -2.18 -6.32
C ARG A 73 5.05 -1.62 -6.75
N LEU A 74 5.99 -1.49 -5.82
CA LEU A 74 7.35 -1.01 -6.09
C LEU A 74 8.08 -1.90 -7.09
N SER A 75 8.02 -3.23 -6.91
CA SER A 75 8.63 -4.17 -7.86
C SER A 75 7.99 -4.11 -9.25
N LEU A 76 6.66 -4.01 -9.33
CA LEU A 76 5.97 -3.84 -10.61
C LEU A 76 6.31 -2.53 -11.30
N ASN A 77 6.46 -1.43 -10.56
CA ASN A 77 6.89 -0.14 -11.13
C ASN A 77 8.29 -0.21 -11.73
N VAL A 78 9.22 -0.91 -11.08
CA VAL A 78 10.59 -1.08 -11.60
C VAL A 78 10.61 -2.00 -12.82
N ALA A 79 9.90 -3.14 -12.74
CA ALA A 79 9.82 -4.09 -13.84
C ALA A 79 9.13 -3.48 -15.08
N SER A 80 8.04 -2.73 -14.89
CA SER A 80 7.33 -2.05 -15.97
C SER A 80 8.15 -0.94 -16.59
N THR A 81 8.82 -0.11 -15.78
CA THR A 81 9.73 0.94 -16.25
C THR A 81 10.78 0.35 -17.19
N ARG A 82 11.42 -0.75 -16.78
CA ARG A 82 12.40 -1.41 -17.64
C ARG A 82 11.78 -1.96 -18.92
N ALA A 83 10.62 -2.62 -18.83
CA ALA A 83 9.93 -3.16 -20.01
C ALA A 83 9.60 -2.05 -21.03
N VAL A 84 9.10 -0.91 -20.53
CA VAL A 84 8.80 0.29 -21.33
C VAL A 84 10.06 0.89 -21.94
N LEU A 85 11.15 1.05 -21.19
CA LEU A 85 12.38 1.67 -21.73
C LEU A 85 13.11 0.75 -22.73
N MET A 86 13.06 -0.57 -22.52
CA MET A 86 13.75 -1.54 -23.39
C MET A 86 12.98 -1.85 -24.67
N HIS A 87 11.65 -1.95 -24.60
CA HIS A 87 10.82 -2.40 -25.73
C HIS A 87 9.80 -1.37 -26.21
N GLY A 88 9.68 -0.20 -25.56
CA GLY A 88 8.73 0.83 -25.93
C GLY A 88 8.94 1.41 -27.33
N HIS A 89 10.15 1.30 -27.90
CA HIS A 89 10.45 1.68 -29.28
C HIS A 89 9.84 0.71 -30.33
N THR A 90 9.51 -0.52 -29.93
CA THR A 90 8.96 -1.56 -30.83
C THR A 90 7.44 -1.49 -30.99
N GLY A 91 6.75 -0.68 -30.17
CA GLY A 91 5.30 -0.48 -30.19
C GLY A 91 4.72 -0.28 -28.79
N THR A 92 3.53 0.34 -28.70
CA THR A 92 2.82 0.62 -27.43
C THR A 92 2.39 -0.64 -26.70
N ASP A 93 2.14 -1.73 -27.43
CA ASP A 93 1.71 -3.04 -26.93
C ASP A 93 2.85 -3.81 -26.22
N ALA A 94 4.12 -3.39 -26.39
CA ALA A 94 5.30 -4.08 -25.86
C ALA A 94 5.46 -3.94 -24.32
N ALA A 95 4.79 -2.95 -23.72
CA ALA A 95 4.80 -2.73 -22.27
C ALA A 95 3.76 -3.56 -21.50
N GLY A 96 2.84 -4.23 -22.21
CA GLY A 96 1.69 -4.93 -21.64
C GLY A 96 0.36 -4.22 -21.95
N LYS A 97 -0.69 -5.01 -22.16
CA LYS A 97 -2.02 -4.54 -22.58
C LYS A 97 -2.72 -3.74 -21.51
N VAL A 98 -2.45 -4.01 -20.23
CA VAL A 98 -3.03 -3.26 -19.11
C VAL A 98 -2.51 -1.82 -19.14
N ILE A 99 -1.20 -1.65 -19.31
CA ILE A 99 -0.57 -0.32 -19.37
C ILE A 99 -1.07 0.44 -20.61
N GLU A 100 -1.10 -0.21 -21.77
CA GLU A 100 -1.59 0.40 -23.00
C GLU A 100 -3.07 0.82 -22.89
N SER A 101 -3.92 -0.03 -22.33
CA SER A 101 -5.34 0.27 -22.14
C SER A 101 -5.54 1.46 -21.20
N PHE A 102 -4.78 1.53 -20.11
CA PHE A 102 -4.81 2.69 -19.20
C PHE A 102 -4.31 3.97 -19.87
N ALA A 103 -3.26 3.89 -20.68
CA ALA A 103 -2.73 5.02 -21.43
C ALA A 103 -3.76 5.55 -22.44
N ASN A 104 -4.37 4.64 -23.22
CA ASN A 104 -5.41 5.00 -24.19
C ASN A 104 -6.64 5.61 -23.52
N PHE A 105 -7.07 5.05 -22.38
CA PHE A 105 -8.18 5.59 -21.58
C PHE A 105 -7.89 7.00 -21.06
N LEU A 106 -6.68 7.26 -20.57
CA LEU A 106 -6.30 8.55 -19.99
C LEU A 106 -6.06 9.64 -21.05
N ILE A 107 -5.45 9.27 -22.17
CA ILE A 107 -5.04 10.21 -23.22
C ILE A 107 -6.21 10.54 -24.16
N GLY A 108 -7.16 9.60 -24.36
CA GLY A 108 -8.35 9.83 -25.19
C GLY A 108 -8.04 10.28 -26.62
N GLY A 109 -6.85 9.95 -27.14
CA GLY A 109 -6.35 10.37 -28.46
C GLY A 109 -5.63 11.73 -28.50
N ASN A 110 -5.56 12.49 -27.40
CA ASN A 110 -4.81 13.75 -27.33
C ASN A 110 -3.77 13.72 -26.21
N PHE A 111 -2.50 13.58 -26.59
CA PHE A 111 -1.37 13.51 -25.65
C PHE A 111 -1.29 14.72 -24.70
N ALA A 112 -1.60 15.93 -25.17
CA ALA A 112 -1.58 17.12 -24.34
C ALA A 112 -2.65 17.08 -23.24
N VAL A 113 -3.87 16.62 -23.58
CA VAL A 113 -4.95 16.41 -22.59
C VAL A 113 -4.52 15.34 -21.58
N GLY A 114 -3.96 14.23 -22.05
CA GLY A 114 -3.45 13.16 -21.19
C GLY A 114 -2.41 13.66 -20.17
N MET A 115 -1.45 14.48 -20.60
CA MET A 115 -0.44 15.05 -19.71
C MET A 115 -1.03 15.98 -18.64
N ILE A 116 -2.03 16.80 -19.02
CA ILE A 116 -2.71 17.70 -18.08
C ILE A 116 -3.48 16.89 -17.03
N VAL A 117 -4.29 15.91 -17.46
CA VAL A 117 -5.07 15.05 -16.55
C VAL A 117 -4.13 14.26 -15.64
N PHE A 118 -3.06 13.68 -16.18
CA PHE A 118 -2.05 12.96 -15.40
C PHE A 118 -1.40 13.84 -14.32
N SER A 119 -1.08 15.09 -14.66
CA SER A 119 -0.51 16.07 -13.70
C SER A 119 -1.50 16.39 -12.58
N ILE A 120 -2.77 16.61 -12.90
CA ILE A 120 -3.83 16.84 -11.91
C ILE A 120 -3.98 15.64 -10.98
N LEU A 121 -4.06 14.43 -11.53
CA LEU A 121 -4.18 13.19 -10.75
C LEU A 121 -2.98 12.98 -9.83
N THR A 122 -1.77 13.26 -10.31
CA THR A 122 -0.53 13.17 -9.51
C THR A 122 -0.54 14.15 -8.34
N VAL A 123 -0.97 15.39 -8.58
CA VAL A 123 -1.10 16.42 -7.52
C VAL A 123 -2.16 16.02 -6.49
N ILE A 124 -3.34 15.57 -6.93
CA ILE A 124 -4.40 15.10 -6.03
C ILE A 124 -3.91 13.92 -5.19
N ASN A 125 -3.28 12.93 -5.82
CA ASN A 125 -2.77 11.74 -5.13
C ASN A 125 -1.79 12.10 -4.00
N PHE A 126 -0.84 13.00 -4.26
CA PHE A 126 0.18 13.32 -3.26
C PHE A 126 -0.27 14.38 -2.25
N VAL A 127 -0.77 15.52 -2.73
CA VAL A 127 -1.05 16.68 -1.87
C VAL A 127 -2.34 16.49 -1.08
N VAL A 128 -3.38 15.93 -1.69
CA VAL A 128 -4.69 15.79 -1.05
C VAL A 128 -4.78 14.44 -0.36
N VAL A 129 -4.62 13.35 -1.11
CA VAL A 129 -4.87 12.00 -0.57
C VAL A 129 -3.76 11.59 0.40
N THR A 130 -2.51 11.57 -0.04
CA THR A 130 -1.40 11.04 0.77
C THR A 130 -1.09 11.91 1.99
N LYS A 131 -0.85 13.22 1.78
CA LYS A 131 -0.57 14.14 2.90
C LYS A 131 -1.79 14.30 3.82
N GLY A 132 -3.00 14.35 3.27
CA GLY A 132 -4.23 14.43 4.04
C GLY A 132 -4.44 13.19 4.92
N ALA A 133 -4.36 12.00 4.32
CA ALA A 133 -4.49 10.74 5.04
C ALA A 133 -3.43 10.58 6.14
N GLY A 134 -2.18 10.96 5.88
CA GLY A 134 -1.12 10.91 6.88
C GLY A 134 -1.40 11.79 8.11
N ARG A 135 -1.88 13.03 7.89
CA ARG A 135 -2.23 13.93 9.00
C ARG A 135 -3.43 13.41 9.80
N ILE A 136 -4.45 12.88 9.13
CA ILE A 136 -5.61 12.29 9.79
C ILE A 136 -5.18 11.08 10.62
N ALA A 137 -4.36 10.19 10.05
CA ALA A 137 -3.87 8.99 10.74
C ALA A 137 -3.03 9.33 11.98
N GLU A 138 -2.11 10.28 11.89
CA GLU A 138 -1.28 10.72 13.02
C GLU A 138 -2.13 11.27 14.18
N VAL A 139 -3.07 12.16 13.85
CA VAL A 139 -3.94 12.80 14.85
C VAL A 139 -4.91 11.78 15.47
N SER A 140 -5.53 10.92 14.65
CA SER A 140 -6.43 9.87 15.14
C SER A 140 -5.72 8.83 16.00
N ALA A 141 -4.53 8.39 15.60
CA ALA A 141 -3.73 7.45 16.39
C ALA A 141 -3.33 8.07 17.72
N ARG A 142 -2.88 9.33 17.71
CA ARG A 142 -2.52 10.04 18.94
C ARG A 142 -3.71 10.17 19.89
N PHE A 143 -4.86 10.63 19.42
CA PHE A 143 -6.05 10.75 20.28
C PHE A 143 -6.55 9.39 20.79
N ALA A 144 -6.50 8.35 19.97
CA ALA A 144 -6.86 7.01 20.40
C ALA A 144 -5.91 6.46 21.48
N LEU A 145 -4.60 6.72 21.34
CA LEU A 145 -3.58 6.32 22.32
C LEU A 145 -3.68 7.12 23.61
N ASP A 146 -3.93 8.43 23.53
CA ASP A 146 -4.12 9.30 24.70
C ASP A 146 -5.36 8.89 25.53
N ALA A 147 -6.36 8.27 24.91
CA ALA A 147 -7.56 7.76 25.59
C ALA A 147 -7.35 6.40 26.31
N MET A 148 -6.24 5.69 26.08
CA MET A 148 -6.01 4.34 26.63
C MET A 148 -5.93 4.28 28.16
N PRO A 149 -5.25 5.21 28.86
CA PRO A 149 -5.26 5.22 30.32
C PRO A 149 -6.68 5.38 30.89
N GLY A 150 -7.53 6.20 30.25
CA GLY A 150 -8.93 6.37 30.65
C GLY A 150 -9.73 5.07 30.51
N LYS A 151 -9.54 4.33 29.41
CA LYS A 151 -10.15 3.00 29.24
C LYS A 151 -9.65 2.00 30.29
N GLN A 152 -8.37 2.02 30.65
CA GLN A 152 -7.83 1.14 31.69
C GLN A 152 -8.37 1.49 33.08
N MET A 153 -8.45 2.79 33.41
CA MET A 153 -9.04 3.27 34.67
C MET A 153 -10.53 2.91 34.77
N ALA A 154 -11.28 2.95 33.67
CA ALA A 154 -12.67 2.52 33.65
C ALA A 154 -12.80 1.01 33.96
N ILE A 155 -11.93 0.17 33.40
CA ILE A 155 -11.90 -1.27 33.72
C ILE A 155 -11.58 -1.50 35.20
N ASP A 156 -10.63 -0.73 35.76
CA ASP A 156 -10.26 -0.83 37.18
C ASP A 156 -11.40 -0.37 38.09
N ALA A 157 -12.14 0.68 37.71
CA ALA A 157 -13.32 1.14 38.42
C ALA A 157 -14.45 0.10 38.40
N ASP A 158 -14.73 -0.50 37.24
CA ASP A 158 -15.76 -1.54 37.09
C ASP A 158 -15.43 -2.80 37.93
N LEU A 159 -14.14 -3.18 37.97
CA LEU A 159 -13.66 -4.30 38.79
C LEU A 159 -13.78 -3.99 40.29
N ASN A 160 -13.37 -2.79 40.71
CA ASN A 160 -13.47 -2.36 42.10
C ASN A 160 -14.93 -2.19 42.56
N ALA A 161 -15.83 -1.82 41.65
CA ALA A 161 -17.27 -1.75 41.90
C ALA A 161 -17.97 -3.12 41.86
N GLY A 162 -17.26 -4.20 41.52
CA GLY A 162 -17.80 -5.55 41.42
C GLY A 162 -18.75 -5.75 40.23
N GLN A 163 -18.74 -4.86 39.23
CA GLN A 163 -19.56 -5.01 38.02
C GLN A 163 -18.99 -6.04 37.04
N ILE A 164 -17.68 -6.28 37.10
CA ILE A 164 -16.97 -7.28 36.30
C ILE A 164 -16.08 -8.15 37.18
N ASP A 165 -15.79 -9.36 36.74
CA ASP A 165 -14.85 -10.27 37.42
C ASP A 165 -13.40 -10.08 36.92
N GLN A 166 -12.45 -10.75 37.58
CA GLN A 166 -11.03 -10.69 37.21
C GLN A 166 -10.75 -11.23 35.80
N ALA A 167 -11.52 -12.22 35.34
CA ALA A 167 -11.34 -12.83 34.04
C ALA A 167 -11.74 -11.87 32.91
N GLU A 168 -12.89 -11.21 33.05
CA GLU A 168 -13.41 -10.20 32.13
C GLU A 168 -12.55 -8.94 32.15
N ALA A 169 -12.11 -8.49 33.33
CA ALA A 169 -11.15 -7.37 33.43
C ALA A 169 -9.85 -7.67 32.67
N ARG A 170 -9.32 -8.90 32.78
CA ARG A 170 -8.12 -9.32 32.04
C ARG A 170 -8.36 -9.36 30.53
N ARG A 171 -9.52 -9.85 30.09
CA ARG A 171 -9.91 -9.87 28.69
C ARG A 171 -9.99 -8.46 28.10
N ARG A 172 -10.72 -7.55 28.77
CA ARG A 172 -10.86 -6.16 28.31
C ARG A 172 -9.52 -5.42 28.26
N ARG A 173 -8.63 -5.61 29.25
CA ARG A 173 -7.28 -5.03 29.21
C ARG A 173 -6.46 -5.56 28.03
N THR A 174 -6.62 -6.84 27.68
CA THR A 174 -5.97 -7.43 26.51
C THR A 174 -6.50 -6.82 25.21
N GLU A 175 -7.81 -6.57 25.12
CA GLU A 175 -8.41 -5.88 23.96
C GLU A 175 -7.90 -4.44 23.82
N VAL A 176 -7.86 -3.68 24.92
CA VAL A 176 -7.30 -2.31 24.96
C VAL A 176 -5.82 -2.30 24.54
N SER A 177 -5.02 -3.27 24.99
CA SER A 177 -3.62 -3.41 24.58
C SER A 177 -3.49 -3.65 23.07
N ARG A 178 -4.30 -4.54 22.51
CA ARG A 178 -4.28 -4.83 21.06
C ARG A 178 -4.74 -3.64 20.23
N GLU A 179 -5.68 -2.86 20.75
CA GLU A 179 -6.14 -1.62 20.11
C GLU A 179 -5.01 -0.58 20.07
N ALA A 180 -4.24 -0.45 21.15
CA ALA A 180 -3.06 0.42 21.20
C ALA A 180 -1.97 -0.02 20.19
N ASP A 181 -1.66 -1.32 20.13
CA ASP A 181 -0.71 -1.87 19.16
C ASP A 181 -1.16 -1.60 17.72
N PHE A 182 -2.46 -1.74 17.44
CA PHE A 182 -3.04 -1.43 16.13
C PHE A 182 -2.84 0.03 15.76
N TYR A 183 -3.26 0.98 16.60
CA TYR A 183 -3.11 2.41 16.30
C TYR A 183 -1.64 2.85 16.17
N GLY A 184 -0.75 2.28 16.98
CA GLY A 184 0.70 2.50 16.83
C GLY A 184 1.24 1.99 15.49
N SER A 185 0.85 0.79 15.07
CA SER A 185 1.24 0.23 13.77
C SER A 185 0.62 0.98 12.58
N MET A 186 -0.59 1.52 12.73
CA MET A 186 -1.29 2.33 11.72
C MET A 186 -0.60 3.67 11.46
N ASP A 187 -0.13 4.36 12.51
CA ASP A 187 0.67 5.58 12.34
C ASP A 187 1.95 5.29 11.52
N GLY A 188 2.65 4.21 11.85
CA GLY A 188 3.82 3.74 11.11
C GLY A 188 3.51 3.40 9.64
N ALA A 189 2.43 2.65 9.39
CA ALA A 189 2.01 2.30 8.04
C ALA A 189 1.64 3.54 7.20
N SER A 190 1.01 4.55 7.80
CA SER A 190 0.64 5.79 7.11
C SER A 190 1.87 6.61 6.65
N LYS A 191 2.92 6.65 7.48
CA LYS A 191 4.21 7.26 7.13
C LYS A 191 4.90 6.51 5.98
N PHE A 192 4.77 5.19 5.95
CA PHE A 192 5.27 4.37 4.85
C PHE A 192 4.56 4.66 3.52
N VAL A 193 3.22 4.77 3.53
CA VAL A 193 2.45 5.19 2.34
C VAL A 193 2.89 6.56 1.83
N ARG A 194 3.19 7.50 2.74
CA ARG A 194 3.72 8.80 2.35
C ARG A 194 5.08 8.69 1.66
N GLY A 195 5.96 7.83 2.15
CA GLY A 195 7.24 7.54 1.49
C GLY A 195 7.06 6.94 0.09
N ASP A 196 6.15 5.99 -0.05
CA ASP A 196 5.81 5.34 -1.32
C ASP A 196 5.30 6.35 -2.37
N ALA A 197 4.43 7.29 -1.98
CA ALA A 197 3.94 8.32 -2.89
C ALA A 197 5.05 9.26 -3.38
N ILE A 198 6.01 9.63 -2.51
CA ILE A 198 7.17 10.44 -2.89
C ILE A 198 8.03 9.67 -3.89
N ALA A 199 8.30 8.38 -3.60
CA ALA A 199 9.04 7.52 -4.51
C ALA A 199 8.33 7.37 -5.87
N GLY A 200 7.00 7.23 -5.87
CA GLY A 200 6.19 7.16 -7.09
C GLY A 200 6.33 8.41 -7.97
N ILE A 201 6.26 9.61 -7.37
CA ILE A 201 6.49 10.87 -8.11
C ILE A 201 7.91 10.92 -8.68
N LEU A 202 8.90 10.48 -7.90
CA LEU A 202 10.29 10.46 -8.36
C LEU A 202 10.48 9.49 -9.54
N ILE A 203 9.88 8.30 -9.48
CA ILE A 203 9.89 7.31 -10.57
C ILE A 203 9.23 7.90 -11.82
N VAL A 204 8.10 8.59 -11.70
CA VAL A 204 7.46 9.29 -12.83
C VAL A 204 8.42 10.28 -13.47
N PHE A 205 9.09 11.11 -12.67
CA PHE A 205 10.07 12.07 -13.18
C PHE A 205 11.24 11.39 -13.91
N ILE A 206 11.79 10.34 -13.32
CA ILE A 206 12.88 9.54 -13.91
C ILE A 206 12.41 8.91 -15.23
N ASN A 207 11.19 8.39 -15.28
CA ASN A 207 10.64 7.72 -16.46
C ASN A 207 10.36 8.69 -17.60
N VAL A 208 9.84 9.88 -17.30
CA VAL A 208 9.63 10.93 -18.31
C VAL A 208 10.96 11.36 -18.90
N ILE A 209 11.96 11.66 -18.07
CA ILE A 209 13.29 12.08 -18.53
C ILE A 209 13.99 10.95 -19.29
N GLY A 210 14.04 9.75 -18.70
CA GLY A 210 14.70 8.58 -19.30
C GLY A 210 14.04 8.14 -20.60
N GLY A 211 12.70 8.16 -20.65
CA GLY A 211 11.93 7.84 -21.84
C GLY A 211 12.14 8.84 -22.97
N LEU A 212 12.18 10.15 -22.66
CA LEU A 212 12.49 11.18 -23.65
C LEU A 212 13.93 11.05 -24.17
N LEU A 213 14.90 10.82 -23.29
CA LEU A 213 16.31 10.65 -23.71
C LEU A 213 16.48 9.42 -24.60
N ILE A 214 15.95 8.26 -24.20
CA ILE A 214 16.07 7.02 -25.00
C ILE A 214 15.27 7.13 -26.30
N GLY A 215 14.06 7.66 -26.25
CA GLY A 215 13.19 7.82 -27.43
C GLY A 215 13.63 8.89 -28.43
N THR A 216 14.60 9.76 -28.06
CA THR A 216 15.21 10.73 -28.98
C THR A 216 16.60 10.31 -29.47
N THR A 217 17.21 9.30 -28.84
CA THR A 217 18.56 8.80 -29.18
C THR A 217 18.52 7.46 -29.92
N GLN A 218 17.41 6.74 -29.89
CA GLN A 218 17.12 5.56 -30.73
C GLN A 218 16.08 5.91 -31.80
#